data_AF-A0A661TC56-F1
#
_entry.id   AF-A0A661TC56-F1
#
_cell.length_a   1.000
_cell.length_b   1.000
_cell.length_c   1.000
_cell.angle_alpha   90.00
_cell.angle_beta   90.00
_cell.angle_gamma   90.00
#
_symmetry.space_group_name_H-M   'P 1'
#
loop_
_entity.id
_entity.type
_entity.pdbx_description
1 polymer ?
#
loop_
_entity_poly.entity_id
_entity_poly.type
_entity_poly.pdbx_seq_one_letter_code
_entity_poly.pdbx_strand_id
1 'polypeptide(L)' 'MLVLHYPTKKALKLAVGQPLRFTETSMFGAEYCSTGTMTGCNHPKRSWFASITMKDGKIAKVE' A
#
# COMPACT_ATOMS: atom_id res chain seq x y z
N MET A 1 5.51 -6.81 6.19
CA MET A 1 5.82 -5.50 5.60
C MET A 1 5.30 -5.46 4.17
N LEU A 2 4.49 -4.45 3.85
CA LEU A 2 3.98 -4.23 2.50
C LEU A 2 4.96 -3.42 1.64
N VAL A 3 5.42 -4.04 0.55
CA VAL A 3 6.20 -3.38 -0.49
C VAL A 3 5.25 -2.81 -1.53
N LEU A 4 5.26 -1.50 -1.71
CA LEU A 4 4.38 -0.77 -2.61
C LEU A 4 5.03 -0.61 -3.98
N HIS A 5 4.39 -1.15 -5.02
CA HIS A 5 4.89 -1.12 -6.41
C HIS A 5 4.51 0.17 -7.12
N TYR A 6 4.89 1.30 -6.53
CA TYR A 6 4.68 2.63 -7.10
C TYR A 6 6.01 3.39 -7.10
N PRO A 7 6.30 4.15 -8.17
CA PRO A 7 7.54 4.91 -8.24
C PRO A 7 7.59 6.05 -7.20
N THR A 8 6.44 6.64 -6.88
CA THR A 8 6.32 7.74 -5.93
C THR A 8 5.03 7.65 -5.13
N LYS A 9 5.01 8.32 -3.97
CA LYS A 9 3.79 8.49 -3.17
C LYS A 9 2.67 9.24 -3.92
N LYS A 10 3.03 10.14 -4.85
CA LYS A 10 2.06 10.81 -5.74
C LYS A 10 1.39 9.82 -6.69
N ALA A 11 2.15 8.91 -7.29
CA ALA A 11 1.59 7.87 -8.16
C ALA A 11 0.63 6.94 -7.40
N LEU A 12 0.94 6.62 -6.14
CA LEU A 12 0.03 5.88 -5.27
C LEU A 12 -1.27 6.65 -4.98
N LYS A 13 -1.19 7.97 -4.72
CA LYS A 13 -2.38 8.84 -4.54
C LYS A 13 -3.25 8.92 -5.80
N LEU A 14 -2.65 8.87 -6.98
CA LEU A 14 -3.40 8.83 -8.26
C LEU A 14 -4.11 7.49 -8.51
N ALA A 15 -3.72 6.43 -7.80
CA ALA A 15 -4.33 5.10 -7.90
C ALA A 15 -5.52 4.90 -6.95
N VAL A 16 -5.99 5.96 -6.25
CA VAL A 16 -7.22 5.90 -5.44
C VAL A 16 -8.40 5.43 -6.31
N GLY A 17 -9.16 4.45 -5.82
CA GLY A 17 -10.21 3.75 -6.55
C GLY A 17 -9.77 2.47 -7.27
N GLN A 18 -8.46 2.21 -7.38
CA GLN A 18 -7.91 1.00 -7.98
C GLN A 18 -7.47 -0.02 -6.89
N PRO A 19 -7.30 -1.31 -7.24
CA PRO A 19 -6.66 -2.28 -6.36
C PRO A 19 -5.22 -1.88 -6.03
N LEU A 20 -4.77 -2.18 -4.82
CA LEU A 20 -3.42 -1.87 -4.38
C LEU A 20 -2.40 -2.79 -5.08
N ARG A 21 -1.36 -2.20 -5.69
CA ARG A 21 -0.22 -2.94 -6.22
C ARG A 21 0.85 -3.09 -5.14
N PHE A 22 0.90 -4.25 -4.50
CA PHE A 22 1.84 -4.52 -3.43
C PHE A 22 2.40 -5.94 -3.50
N THR A 23 3.53 -6.15 -2.82
CA THR A 23 4.01 -7.47 -2.44
C THR A 23 4.10 -7.52 -0.93
N GLU A 24 3.45 -8.52 -0.36
CA GLU A 24 3.59 -8.84 1.04
C GLU A 24 4.90 -9.58 1.27
N THR A 25 5.74 -9.03 2.13
CA THR A 25 7.01 -9.64 2.56
C THR A 25 7.00 -9.98 4.05
N SER A 26 5.84 -9.88 4.71
CA SER A 26 5.74 -10.24 6.12
C SER A 26 5.90 -11.74 6.30
N MET A 27 6.75 -12.13 7.26
CA MET A 27 6.84 -13.51 7.72
C MET A 27 5.94 -13.78 8.95
N PHE A 28 5.20 -12.76 9.43
CA PHE A 28 4.40 -12.81 10.65
C PHE A 28 2.88 -12.83 10.40
N GLY A 29 2.45 -13.33 9.25
CA GLY A 29 1.05 -13.38 8.84
C GLY A 29 0.67 -12.26 7.86
N ALA A 30 -0.57 -12.29 7.38
CA ALA A 30 -1.08 -11.34 6.40
C ALA A 30 -1.35 -9.97 7.04
N GLU A 31 -0.59 -8.96 6.64
CA GLU A 31 -0.78 -7.53 6.90
C GLU A 31 -1.74 -6.88 5.89
N TYR A 32 -1.99 -7.53 4.75
CA TYR A 32 -2.97 -7.04 3.79
C TYR A 32 -4.41 -7.29 4.27
N CYS A 33 -5.19 -6.22 4.33
CA CYS A 33 -6.64 -6.23 4.59
C CYS A 33 -7.40 -5.61 3.40
N SER A 34 -8.43 -6.29 2.92
CA SER A 34 -9.30 -5.79 1.83
C SER A 34 -10.09 -4.54 2.22
N THR A 35 -10.36 -4.36 3.51
CA THR A 35 -10.98 -3.18 4.11
C THR A 35 -10.26 -2.88 5.43
N GLY A 36 -9.73 -1.67 5.59
CA GLY A 36 -8.93 -1.29 6.76
C GLY A 36 -7.76 -0.38 6.38
N THR A 37 -6.91 -0.05 7.35
CA THR A 37 -5.72 0.79 7.11
C THR A 37 -4.46 -0.04 7.29
N MET A 38 -3.51 0.13 6.38
CA MET A 38 -2.22 -0.57 6.37
C MET A 38 -1.09 0.38 6.01
N THR A 39 0.12 0.06 6.44
CA THR A 39 1.31 0.89 6.17
C THR A 39 2.29 0.13 5.30
N GLY A 40 2.79 0.78 4.25
CA GLY A 40 3.77 0.21 3.35
C GLY A 40 4.83 1.22 2.93
N CYS A 41 5.86 0.72 2.25
CA CYS A 41 6.94 1.53 1.71
C CYS A 41 7.39 1.02 0.33
N ASN A 42 8.11 1.85 -0.42
CA ASN A 42 8.69 1.40 -1.68
C ASN A 42 9.93 0.53 -1.49
N HIS A 43 10.19 -0.41 -2.40
CA HIS A 43 11.41 -1.21 -2.46
C HIS A 43 12.17 -0.86 -3.76
N PRO A 44 13.52 -0.94 -3.81
CA PRO A 44 14.47 -1.37 -2.78
C PRO A 44 14.84 -0.32 -1.74
N LYS A 45 14.67 0.97 -2.05
CA LYS A 45 15.28 2.04 -1.26
C LYS A 45 14.53 2.44 0.01
N ARG A 46 13.29 1.96 0.26
CA ARG A 46 12.42 2.38 1.39
C ARG A 46 12.42 3.90 1.60
N SER A 47 12.41 4.64 0.50
CA SER A 47 12.58 6.11 0.48
C SER A 47 11.32 6.85 0.93
N TRP A 48 10.16 6.22 0.87
CA TRP A 48 8.93 6.81 1.36
C TRP A 48 8.00 5.76 1.97
N PHE A 49 7.21 6.22 2.93
CA PHE A 49 6.18 5.44 3.62
C PHE A 49 4.81 6.08 3.35
N ALA A 50 3.80 5.23 3.27
CA ALA A 50 2.42 5.66 3.11
C ALA A 50 1.50 4.78 3.96
N SER A 51 0.49 5.41 4.55
CA SER A 51 -0.67 4.71 5.11
C SER A 51 -1.75 4.66 4.04
N ILE A 52 -2.21 3.45 3.73
CA ILE A 52 -3.23 3.18 2.73
C ILE A 52 -4.47 2.68 3.47
N THR A 53 -5.58 3.39 3.31
CA THR A 53 -6.89 2.88 3.68
C THR A 53 -7.49 2.17 2.48
N MET A 54 -7.75 0.88 2.63
CA MET A 54 -8.49 0.05 1.69
C MET A 54 -9.96 0.03 2.06
N LYS A 55 -10.84 -0.01 1.05
CA LYS A 55 -12.27 -0.27 1.20
C LYS A 55 -12.73 -1.13 0.04
N ASP A 56 -13.34 -2.27 0.34
CA ASP A 56 -13.90 -3.20 -0.63
C ASP A 56 -12.88 -3.62 -1.72
N GLY A 57 -11.62 -3.85 -1.30
CA GLY A 57 -10.52 -4.26 -2.17
C GLY A 57 -9.90 -3.14 -3.03
N LYS A 58 -10.31 -1.89 -2.82
CA LYS A 58 -9.79 -0.72 -3.55
C LYS A 58 -9.15 0.29 -2.59
N ILE A 59 -8.20 1.06 -3.09
CA ILE A 59 -7.59 2.15 -2.36
C ILE A 59 -8.67 3.23 -2.15
N ALA A 60 -9.02 3.50 -0.89
CA ALA A 60 -9.95 4.56 -0.53
C ALA A 60 -9.23 5.86 -0.18
N LYS A 61 -8.07 5.77 0.49
CA LYS A 61 -7.28 6.94 0.92
C LYS A 61 -5.80 6.58 1.03
N VAL A 62 -4.94 7.57 0.80
CA VAL A 62 -3.49 7.45 0.96
C VAL A 62 -2.97 8.68 1.69
N GLU A 63 -2.29 8.49 2.83
CA GLU A 63 -1.71 9.56 3.66
C GLU A 63 -0.21 9.63 3.52
#